data_AF-A0A9N9ZNA1-F1
#
_entry.id   AF-A0A9N9ZNA1-F1
#
_cell.length_a   1.000
_cell.length_b   1.000
_cell.length_c   1.000
_cell.angle_alpha   90.00
_cell.angle_beta   90.00
_cell.angle_gamma   90.00
#
_symmetry.space_group_name_H-M   'P 1'
#
loop_
_entity.id
_entity.type
_entity.pdbx_description
1 polymer ?
#
loop_
_entity_poly.entity_id
_entity_poly.type
_entity_poly.pdbx_seq_one_letter_code
_entity_poly.pdbx_strand_id
1 'polypeptide(L)'
;MPLQYFPDELLVLIIPFLDPIALISLSQTKRHFRHLIQPTKKQFIERLLVLECLEAHGGPYLDVRQRNFSLHPSANDELKDMRWACAGCLKLRSHRYFNNKALYRLRYKKPTPDTSSAESLALTSWVSLMRGVKSAQKHRFSAQPEERSLRRYRGLHSGSYTDETIEKWYHWLRRNGAERVDGRDLNDMDLDEFRGIARYWGRMPALQEYHKYLDDSRNHGFGRLKRLCNECLFQTGRLQSIKNGRAGLALTPMQPSRRVYYYSALDRWLPGFSDALDHKRPLVRIPRFLESGPVPFSEPWTLYMVRCSGCEQWKELRTFRLSVCGARWSPVKAGTGLNRHTRGSVQLDGARCHACFAKENGTEKFGEELIRWAGEVIDEQLRRHLLALSWGYRRLKAKRPRPAIRVQEVNEILKDVHLAEDVDAAKVDEVVKGWITKYPQVKNMWDEARARDTSRSLIREASLDVWVERFQAIADYWFWLKAAREEIQQKPGHLVDWALNGRDYEELAVTKPKRKRSYVASPTRM
;
A
#
# COMPACT_ATOMS: atom_id res chain seq x y z
N MET A 1 -50.81 -12.38 6.93
CA MET A 1 -50.94 -12.93 8.30
C MET A 1 -49.55 -12.92 8.95
N PRO A 2 -49.35 -12.37 10.16
CA PRO A 2 -48.03 -12.33 10.79
C PRO A 2 -47.50 -13.74 11.09
N LEU A 3 -46.19 -13.98 10.86
CA LEU A 3 -45.57 -15.30 11.02
C LEU A 3 -45.81 -15.95 12.39
N GLN A 4 -46.02 -15.15 13.43
CA GLN A 4 -46.26 -15.58 14.81
C GLN A 4 -47.56 -16.38 15.03
N TYR A 5 -48.45 -16.44 14.05
CA TYR A 5 -49.72 -17.16 14.13
C TYR A 5 -49.71 -18.50 13.38
N PHE A 6 -48.59 -18.84 12.72
CA PHE A 6 -48.45 -20.16 12.13
C PHE A 6 -48.09 -21.19 13.22
N PRO A 7 -48.64 -22.41 13.11
CA PRO A 7 -48.17 -23.57 13.89
C PRO A 7 -46.67 -23.82 13.71
N ASP A 8 -46.03 -24.36 14.74
CA ASP A 8 -44.59 -24.64 14.76
C ASP A 8 -44.17 -25.54 13.60
N GLU A 9 -45.03 -26.47 13.18
CA GLU A 9 -44.79 -27.37 12.04
C GLU A 9 -44.62 -26.59 10.73
N LEU A 10 -45.45 -25.56 10.49
CA LEU A 10 -45.32 -24.70 9.31
C LEU A 10 -44.12 -23.78 9.43
N LEU A 11 -43.82 -23.28 10.62
CA LEU A 11 -42.64 -22.45 10.87
C LEU A 11 -41.34 -23.21 10.61
N VAL A 12 -41.25 -24.47 11.04
CA VAL A 12 -40.11 -25.37 10.76
C VAL A 12 -39.94 -25.63 9.27
N LEU A 13 -41.01 -25.59 8.48
CA LEU A 13 -40.94 -25.68 7.01
C LEU A 13 -40.51 -24.36 6.35
N ILE A 14 -40.90 -23.20 6.89
CA ILE A 14 -40.59 -21.87 6.32
C ILE A 14 -39.16 -21.43 6.65
N ILE A 15 -38.72 -21.62 7.90
CA ILE A 15 -37.43 -21.15 8.42
C ILE A 15 -36.22 -21.54 7.55
N PRO A 16 -36.12 -22.78 7.01
CA PRO A 16 -35.06 -23.19 6.09
C PRO A 16 -34.90 -22.33 4.82
N PHE A 17 -35.95 -21.64 4.39
CA PHE A 17 -35.95 -20.83 3.15
C PHE A 17 -35.59 -19.36 3.41
N LEU A 18 -35.38 -18.98 4.67
CA LEU A 18 -34.97 -17.62 5.02
C LEU A 18 -33.49 -17.39 4.65
N ASP A 19 -33.18 -16.22 4.10
CA ASP A 19 -31.80 -15.80 3.95
C ASP A 19 -31.13 -15.59 5.34
N PRO A 20 -29.78 -15.57 5.43
CA PRO A 20 -29.08 -15.39 6.69
C PRO A 20 -29.46 -14.13 7.48
N ILE A 21 -29.81 -13.02 6.82
CA ILE A 21 -30.25 -11.79 7.49
C ILE A 21 -31.62 -12.00 8.10
N ALA A 22 -32.59 -12.50 7.33
CA ALA A 22 -33.96 -12.76 7.79
C ALA A 22 -33.98 -13.79 8.94
N LEU A 23 -33.21 -14.87 8.82
CA LEU A 23 -33.10 -15.94 9.83
C LEU A 23 -32.68 -15.38 11.20
N ILE A 24 -31.58 -14.62 11.24
CA ILE A 24 -31.10 -14.06 12.51
C ILE A 24 -32.04 -12.95 13.00
N SER A 25 -32.58 -12.12 12.11
CA SER A 25 -33.49 -11.03 12.49
C SER A 25 -34.76 -11.58 13.15
N LEU A 26 -35.33 -12.68 12.62
CA LEU A 26 -36.45 -13.38 13.25
C LEU A 26 -36.09 -13.95 14.62
N SER A 27 -34.91 -14.57 14.76
CA SER A 27 -34.45 -15.09 16.05
C SER A 27 -34.20 -13.98 17.11
N GLN A 28 -33.92 -12.75 16.66
CA GLN A 28 -33.65 -11.62 17.55
C GLN A 28 -34.92 -10.88 17.96
N THR A 29 -35.91 -10.82 17.09
CA THR A 29 -37.16 -10.06 17.29
C THR A 29 -38.13 -10.72 18.28
N LYS A 30 -38.16 -12.06 18.40
CA LYS A 30 -39.03 -12.76 19.36
C LYS A 30 -38.37 -13.94 20.06
N ARG A 31 -38.71 -14.14 21.33
CA ARG A 31 -38.23 -15.26 22.16
C ARG A 31 -38.65 -16.62 21.59
N HIS A 32 -39.88 -16.73 21.09
CA HIS A 32 -40.40 -17.94 20.44
C HIS A 32 -39.54 -18.36 19.24
N PHE A 33 -39.31 -17.47 18.26
CA PHE A 33 -38.43 -17.75 17.13
C PHE A 33 -36.97 -17.98 17.54
N ARG A 34 -36.49 -17.36 18.62
CA ARG A 34 -35.17 -17.67 19.17
C ARG A 34 -35.06 -19.12 19.63
N HIS A 35 -36.10 -19.65 20.27
CA HIS A 35 -36.14 -21.04 20.74
C HIS A 35 -36.32 -22.04 19.61
N LEU A 36 -37.09 -21.70 18.57
CA LEU A 36 -37.24 -22.54 17.37
C LEU A 36 -35.98 -22.53 16.49
N ILE A 37 -35.40 -21.35 16.27
CA ILE A 37 -34.24 -21.19 15.41
C ILE A 37 -32.97 -21.56 16.17
N GLN A 38 -32.65 -21.10 17.38
CA GLN A 38 -31.37 -21.42 18.04
C GLN A 38 -30.11 -21.19 17.15
N PRO A 39 -29.90 -19.96 16.64
CA PRO A 39 -28.82 -19.68 15.71
C PRO A 39 -27.44 -19.98 16.31
N THR A 40 -26.62 -20.75 15.59
CA THR A 40 -25.21 -21.00 15.97
C THR A 40 -24.32 -19.85 15.51
N LYS A 41 -23.09 -19.81 16.04
CA LYS A 41 -22.05 -18.85 15.61
C LYS A 41 -21.87 -18.82 14.08
N LYS A 42 -22.00 -19.97 13.41
CA LYS A 42 -21.84 -20.05 11.96
C LYS A 42 -22.89 -19.22 11.22
N GLN A 43 -24.17 -19.28 11.62
CA GLN A 43 -25.22 -18.49 10.97
C GLN A 43 -25.10 -17.00 11.27
N PHE A 44 -24.57 -16.61 12.45
CA PHE A 44 -24.20 -15.21 12.70
C PHE A 44 -23.10 -14.71 11.75
N ILE A 45 -22.10 -15.55 11.44
CA ILE A 45 -21.06 -15.20 10.47
C ILE A 45 -21.65 -15.11 9.07
N GLU A 46 -22.52 -16.04 8.67
CA GLU A 46 -23.20 -16.01 7.37
C GLU A 46 -23.97 -14.70 7.18
N ARG A 47 -24.80 -14.31 8.16
CA ARG A 47 -25.45 -12.99 8.16
C ARG A 47 -24.46 -11.85 7.99
N LEU A 48 -23.37 -11.87 8.75
CA LEU A 48 -22.37 -10.80 8.71
C LEU A 48 -21.69 -10.70 7.34
N LEU A 49 -21.50 -11.83 6.65
CA LEU A 49 -20.94 -11.88 5.30
C LEU A 49 -21.92 -11.39 4.23
N VAL A 50 -23.22 -11.64 4.40
CA VAL A 50 -24.25 -11.03 3.53
C VAL A 50 -24.26 -9.52 3.73
N LEU A 51 -24.32 -9.05 4.98
CA LEU A 51 -24.27 -7.62 5.30
C LEU A 51 -22.99 -6.95 4.78
N GLU A 52 -21.84 -7.62 4.83
CA GLU A 52 -20.60 -7.11 4.23
C GLU A 52 -20.72 -6.84 2.71
N CYS A 53 -21.58 -7.58 2.00
CA CYS A 53 -21.75 -7.44 0.56
C CYS A 53 -22.80 -6.38 0.16
N LEU A 54 -23.68 -5.99 1.08
CA LEU A 54 -24.65 -4.92 0.87
C LEU A 54 -23.96 -3.56 0.99
N GLU A 55 -24.10 -2.70 -0.02
CA GLU A 55 -23.43 -1.39 -0.06
C GLU A 55 -23.74 -0.53 1.18
N ALA A 56 -25.00 -0.53 1.63
CA ALA A 56 -25.46 0.22 2.81
C ALA A 56 -24.73 -0.12 4.12
N HIS A 57 -24.14 -1.32 4.23
CA HIS A 57 -23.46 -1.78 5.45
C HIS A 57 -21.96 -2.06 5.23
N GLY A 58 -21.64 -2.59 4.06
CA GLY A 58 -20.32 -3.02 3.64
C GLY A 58 -19.52 -1.95 2.89
N GLY A 59 -20.14 -0.86 2.45
CA GLY A 59 -19.56 0.13 1.56
C GLY A 59 -19.41 -0.39 0.11
N PRO A 60 -18.82 0.43 -0.77
CA PRO A 60 -18.78 0.17 -2.21
C PRO A 60 -18.00 -1.09 -2.56
N TYR A 61 -18.29 -1.66 -3.74
CA TYR A 61 -17.62 -2.85 -4.24
C TYR A 61 -16.23 -2.50 -4.84
N LEU A 62 -15.19 -3.28 -4.50
CA LEU A 62 -13.87 -3.17 -5.12
C LEU A 62 -13.78 -4.05 -6.37
N ASP A 63 -13.92 -3.44 -7.53
CA ASP A 63 -13.53 -4.03 -8.79
C ASP A 63 -11.99 -4.03 -8.92
N VAL A 64 -11.40 -5.20 -9.12
CA VAL A 64 -9.98 -5.25 -9.48
C VAL A 64 -9.96 -5.25 -10.99
N ARG A 65 -9.56 -4.14 -11.60
CA ARG A 65 -9.33 -4.13 -13.04
C ARG A 65 -8.25 -5.15 -13.34
N GLN A 66 -8.67 -6.28 -13.90
CA GLN A 66 -7.83 -7.46 -14.15
C GLN A 66 -6.61 -7.12 -15.03
N ARG A 67 -6.74 -6.08 -15.85
CA ARG A 67 -5.75 -5.62 -16.84
C ARG A 67 -4.46 -5.04 -16.25
N ASN A 68 -4.48 -4.49 -15.04
CA ASN A 68 -3.34 -3.76 -14.47
C ASN A 68 -3.18 -3.93 -12.96
N PHE A 69 -3.90 -4.89 -12.37
CA PHE A 69 -3.96 -5.12 -10.93
C PHE A 69 -4.28 -3.86 -10.11
N SER A 70 -4.87 -2.84 -10.74
CA SER A 70 -5.27 -1.62 -10.05
C SER A 70 -6.61 -1.85 -9.36
N LEU A 71 -6.67 -1.46 -8.09
CA LEU A 71 -7.92 -1.43 -7.33
C LEU A 71 -8.78 -0.30 -7.88
N HIS A 72 -10.01 -0.61 -8.28
CA HIS A 72 -11.04 0.35 -8.62
C HIS A 72 -12.23 0.16 -7.65
N PRO A 73 -12.71 1.20 -6.97
CA PRO A 73 -12.14 2.55 -6.87
C PRO A 73 -10.67 2.57 -6.40
N SER A 74 -9.94 3.60 -6.82
CA SER A 74 -8.56 3.82 -6.39
C SER A 74 -8.51 4.01 -4.87
N ALA A 75 -7.43 3.54 -4.25
CA ALA A 75 -7.40 3.03 -2.89
C ALA A 75 -7.62 4.03 -1.72
N ASN A 76 -8.29 5.16 -1.90
CA ASN A 76 -8.13 6.29 -0.99
C ASN A 76 -9.40 6.80 -0.30
N ASP A 77 -10.50 7.09 -1.00
CA ASP A 77 -11.70 7.63 -0.34
C ASP A 77 -12.77 6.56 -0.10
N GLU A 78 -13.11 5.76 -1.11
CA GLU A 78 -14.16 4.73 -0.99
C GLU A 78 -13.80 3.57 -0.04
N LEU A 79 -12.50 3.29 0.19
CA LEU A 79 -12.04 2.30 1.17
C LEU A 79 -12.30 2.71 2.64
N LYS A 80 -12.53 4.00 2.90
CA LYS A 80 -12.87 4.51 4.23
C LYS A 80 -14.23 3.99 4.67
N ASP A 81 -15.17 3.93 3.75
CA ASP A 81 -16.55 3.52 4.03
C ASP A 81 -16.73 2.02 3.95
N MET A 82 -15.81 1.34 3.26
CA MET A 82 -15.81 -0.10 3.24
C MET A 82 -15.68 -0.72 4.63
N ARG A 83 -16.46 -1.78 4.83
CA ARG A 83 -16.45 -2.62 6.04
C ARG A 83 -16.26 -4.07 5.65
N TRP A 84 -15.59 -4.82 6.51
CA TRP A 84 -15.35 -6.25 6.37
C TRP A 84 -15.78 -6.98 7.62
N ALA A 85 -16.41 -8.14 7.43
CA ALA A 85 -16.83 -9.02 8.50
C ALA A 85 -15.64 -9.69 9.21
N CYS A 86 -15.62 -9.61 10.54
CA CYS A 86 -14.74 -10.43 11.37
C CYS A 86 -15.53 -11.60 11.98
N ALA A 87 -15.12 -12.83 11.67
CA ALA A 87 -15.72 -14.05 12.21
C ALA A 87 -15.40 -14.31 13.69
N GLY A 88 -14.44 -13.56 14.26
CA GLY A 88 -14.06 -13.63 15.67
C GLY A 88 -15.04 -12.85 16.54
N CYS A 89 -15.04 -11.52 16.39
CA CYS A 89 -15.86 -10.61 17.19
C CYS A 89 -17.26 -10.33 16.61
N LEU A 90 -17.60 -10.94 15.47
CA LEU A 90 -18.90 -10.80 14.80
C LEU A 90 -19.29 -9.34 14.49
N LYS A 91 -18.29 -8.51 14.15
CA LYS A 91 -18.48 -7.10 13.79
C LYS A 91 -18.02 -6.82 12.38
N LEU A 92 -18.73 -5.91 11.70
CA LEU A 92 -18.24 -5.22 10.52
C LEU A 92 -17.23 -4.17 10.97
N ARG A 93 -16.01 -4.22 10.44
CA ARG A 93 -14.90 -3.34 10.82
C ARG A 93 -14.29 -2.70 9.58
N SER A 94 -13.72 -1.50 9.71
CA SER A 94 -12.96 -0.88 8.63
C SER A 94 -11.67 -1.65 8.32
N HIS A 95 -11.03 -1.33 7.21
CA HIS A 95 -9.83 -2.04 6.74
C HIS A 95 -8.68 -1.96 7.76
N ARG A 96 -8.64 -0.90 8.58
CA ARG A 96 -7.61 -0.65 9.61
C ARG A 96 -7.51 -1.75 10.64
N TYR A 97 -8.60 -2.49 10.85
CA TYR A 97 -8.66 -3.62 11.77
C TYR A 97 -8.16 -4.92 11.16
N PHE A 98 -7.75 -4.94 9.89
CA PHE A 98 -7.31 -6.16 9.21
C PHE A 98 -5.95 -5.95 8.57
N ASN A 99 -5.19 -7.04 8.42
CA ASN A 99 -4.02 -7.05 7.57
C ASN A 99 -4.41 -7.20 6.09
N ASN A 100 -3.54 -6.77 5.17
CA ASN A 100 -3.80 -6.86 3.73
C ASN A 100 -4.10 -8.28 3.25
N LYS A 101 -3.48 -9.30 3.84
CA LYS A 101 -3.72 -10.69 3.43
C LYS A 101 -5.15 -11.11 3.72
N ALA A 102 -5.74 -10.62 4.80
CA ALA A 102 -7.12 -10.87 5.20
C ALA A 102 -8.14 -10.10 4.35
N LEU A 103 -7.73 -9.05 3.63
CA LEU A 103 -8.64 -8.25 2.79
C LEU A 103 -8.50 -8.55 1.29
N TYR A 104 -7.26 -8.61 0.80
CA TYR A 104 -6.96 -8.57 -0.63
C TYR A 104 -6.62 -9.93 -1.25
N ARG A 105 -6.36 -10.97 -0.45
CA ARG A 105 -6.27 -12.32 -1.05
C ARG A 105 -7.65 -12.69 -1.57
N LEU A 106 -7.72 -13.17 -2.81
CA LEU A 106 -8.96 -13.55 -3.50
C LEU A 106 -9.89 -14.41 -2.63
N ARG A 107 -9.33 -15.37 -1.86
CA ARG A 107 -10.13 -16.17 -0.93
C ARG A 107 -10.86 -15.40 0.18
N TYR A 108 -10.41 -14.21 0.54
CA TYR A 108 -11.04 -13.35 1.54
C TYR A 108 -11.68 -12.09 0.93
N LYS A 109 -11.57 -11.91 -0.40
CA LYS A 109 -12.15 -10.78 -1.10
C LYS A 109 -13.68 -10.89 -1.08
N LYS A 110 -14.37 -9.75 -1.06
CA LYS A 110 -15.81 -9.71 -1.32
C LYS A 110 -16.08 -10.28 -2.73
N PRO A 111 -17.09 -11.13 -2.92
CA PRO A 111 -17.50 -11.61 -4.23
C PRO A 111 -18.09 -10.45 -5.02
N THR A 112 -17.91 -10.48 -6.33
CA THR A 112 -18.67 -9.62 -7.27
C THR A 112 -20.16 -9.96 -7.15
N PRO A 113 -21.06 -8.98 -7.15
CA PRO A 113 -22.51 -9.21 -7.05
C PRO A 113 -23.03 -10.29 -8.02
N ASP A 114 -22.53 -10.30 -9.26
CA ASP A 114 -23.01 -11.20 -10.33
C ASP A 114 -22.25 -12.54 -10.39
N THR A 115 -21.66 -12.99 -9.27
CA THR A 115 -20.96 -14.29 -9.24
C THR A 115 -21.71 -15.34 -8.46
N SER A 116 -21.58 -16.59 -8.91
CA SER A 116 -22.07 -17.78 -8.18
C SER A 116 -21.57 -17.87 -6.73
N SER A 117 -20.44 -17.22 -6.42
CA SER A 117 -19.96 -17.08 -5.04
C SER A 117 -20.85 -16.16 -4.21
N ALA A 118 -21.30 -15.02 -4.76
CA ALA A 118 -22.23 -14.12 -4.09
C ALA A 118 -23.57 -14.81 -3.81
N GLU A 119 -24.12 -15.51 -4.79
CA GLU A 119 -25.35 -16.32 -4.64
C GLU A 119 -25.20 -17.38 -3.54
N SER A 120 -24.09 -18.12 -3.54
CA SER A 120 -23.85 -19.16 -2.52
C SER A 120 -23.73 -18.60 -1.09
N LEU A 121 -23.35 -17.33 -0.96
CA LEU A 121 -23.18 -16.65 0.32
C LEU A 121 -24.48 -16.00 0.81
N ALA A 122 -25.46 -15.79 -0.07
CA ALA A 122 -26.81 -15.39 0.28
C ALA A 122 -27.64 -16.54 0.89
N LEU A 123 -27.11 -17.76 0.91
CA LEU A 123 -27.79 -18.95 1.45
C LEU A 123 -27.29 -19.28 2.86
N THR A 124 -28.23 -19.54 3.77
CA THR A 124 -27.92 -20.02 5.13
C THR A 124 -27.59 -21.51 5.14
N SER A 125 -26.70 -21.94 6.03
CA SER A 125 -26.47 -23.36 6.28
C SER A 125 -27.45 -24.00 7.26
N TRP A 126 -28.50 -23.28 7.70
CA TRP A 126 -29.44 -23.71 8.74
C TRP A 126 -30.09 -25.07 8.45
N VAL A 127 -30.67 -25.25 7.26
CA VAL A 127 -31.16 -26.55 6.77
C VAL A 127 -30.98 -26.60 5.27
N SER A 128 -30.14 -27.52 4.80
CA SER A 128 -29.81 -27.64 3.37
C SER A 128 -30.53 -28.86 2.79
N LEU A 129 -31.75 -28.68 2.29
CA LEU A 129 -32.55 -29.73 1.62
C LEU A 129 -32.67 -29.58 0.10
N MET A 130 -32.02 -28.59 -0.52
CA MET A 130 -31.99 -28.50 -1.98
C MET A 130 -30.90 -29.42 -2.55
N ARG A 131 -31.31 -30.60 -3.03
CA ARG A 131 -30.44 -31.65 -3.60
C ARG A 131 -29.60 -31.19 -4.80
N GLY A 132 -29.95 -30.07 -5.45
CA GLY A 132 -29.20 -29.52 -6.61
C GLY A 132 -27.96 -28.69 -6.26
N VAL A 133 -27.95 -27.95 -5.14
CA VAL A 133 -26.82 -27.06 -4.78
C VAL A 133 -25.67 -27.86 -4.13
N LYS A 134 -25.99 -29.02 -3.53
CA LYS A 134 -25.00 -29.91 -2.90
C LYS A 134 -24.05 -30.58 -3.90
N SER A 135 -24.39 -30.80 -5.16
CA SER A 135 -23.42 -31.41 -6.09
C SER A 135 -22.21 -30.49 -6.30
N ALA A 136 -22.43 -29.17 -6.42
CA ALA A 136 -21.36 -28.17 -6.55
C ALA A 136 -20.58 -27.93 -5.24
N GLN A 137 -21.25 -28.02 -4.08
CA GLN A 137 -20.64 -27.80 -2.76
C GLN A 137 -19.92 -29.05 -2.22
N LYS A 138 -20.53 -30.24 -2.33
CA LYS A 138 -20.04 -31.50 -1.74
C LYS A 138 -18.80 -32.02 -2.48
N HIS A 139 -18.73 -31.90 -3.81
CA HIS A 139 -17.52 -32.22 -4.58
C HIS A 139 -16.32 -31.28 -4.29
N ARG A 140 -16.54 -30.06 -3.79
CA ARG A 140 -15.45 -29.10 -3.46
C ARG A 140 -14.99 -29.20 -1.99
N PHE A 141 -15.90 -29.53 -1.08
CA PHE A 141 -15.56 -29.68 0.35
C PHE A 141 -14.98 -31.05 0.72
N SER A 142 -15.24 -32.12 -0.04
CA SER A 142 -14.84 -33.50 0.28
C SER A 142 -13.43 -33.91 -0.14
N ALA A 143 -12.66 -33.07 -0.85
CA ALA A 143 -11.27 -33.43 -1.14
C ALA A 143 -10.54 -33.64 0.19
N GLN A 144 -10.17 -34.90 0.46
CA GLN A 144 -9.50 -35.28 1.69
C GLN A 144 -8.26 -34.39 1.92
N PRO A 145 -7.84 -34.16 3.17
CA PRO A 145 -6.64 -33.37 3.46
C PRO A 145 -5.42 -33.83 2.64
N GLU A 146 -5.31 -35.13 2.39
CA GLU A 146 -4.31 -35.73 1.51
C GLU A 146 -4.54 -35.38 0.04
N GLU A 147 -5.74 -35.48 -0.52
CA GLU A 147 -6.03 -35.06 -1.90
C GLU A 147 -5.79 -33.56 -2.15
N ARG A 148 -6.10 -32.68 -1.20
CA ARG A 148 -5.79 -31.24 -1.32
C ARG A 148 -4.30 -30.96 -1.23
N SER A 149 -3.60 -31.75 -0.42
CA SER A 149 -2.14 -31.65 -0.27
C SER A 149 -1.45 -32.24 -1.50
N LEU A 150 -1.92 -33.36 -2.04
CA LEU A 150 -1.47 -33.98 -3.30
C LEU A 150 -1.80 -33.11 -4.51
N ARG A 151 -2.94 -32.42 -4.57
CA ARG A 151 -3.23 -31.46 -5.67
C ARG A 151 -2.38 -30.20 -5.57
N ARG A 152 -2.10 -29.69 -4.35
CA ARG A 152 -1.12 -28.61 -4.15
C ARG A 152 0.31 -29.06 -4.46
N TYR A 153 0.68 -30.27 -4.08
CA TYR A 153 2.01 -30.83 -4.31
C TYR A 153 2.20 -31.14 -5.79
N ARG A 154 1.19 -31.68 -6.49
CA ARG A 154 1.19 -31.84 -7.96
C ARG A 154 1.22 -30.49 -8.69
N GLY A 155 0.45 -29.49 -8.25
CA GLY A 155 0.47 -28.15 -8.85
C GLY A 155 1.77 -27.33 -8.62
N LEU A 156 2.53 -27.64 -7.56
CA LEU A 156 3.80 -26.96 -7.24
C LEU A 156 5.05 -27.77 -7.67
N HIS A 157 4.96 -29.09 -7.82
CA HIS A 157 6.12 -29.97 -8.04
C HIS A 157 6.04 -30.95 -9.22
N SER A 158 4.89 -31.19 -9.86
CA SER A 158 4.87 -32.04 -11.07
C SER A 158 4.70 -31.17 -12.32
N GLY A 159 5.81 -30.97 -13.04
CA GLY A 159 5.84 -30.37 -14.35
C GLY A 159 5.13 -31.22 -15.40
N SER A 160 3.80 -31.17 -15.41
CA SER A 160 3.00 -31.52 -16.58
C SER A 160 1.97 -30.43 -16.80
N TYR A 161 2.39 -29.36 -17.47
CA TYR A 161 1.47 -28.42 -18.09
C TYR A 161 0.75 -29.18 -19.20
N THR A 162 -0.52 -29.53 -18.98
CA THR A 162 -1.32 -30.16 -20.03
C THR A 162 -1.56 -29.16 -21.15
N ASP A 163 -1.66 -29.64 -22.39
CA ASP A 163 -1.95 -28.79 -23.54
C ASP A 163 -3.24 -27.98 -23.35
N GLU A 164 -4.26 -28.59 -22.76
CA GLU A 164 -5.50 -27.94 -22.39
C GLU A 164 -5.30 -26.74 -21.43
N THR A 165 -4.32 -26.80 -20.54
CA THR A 165 -4.00 -25.71 -19.60
C THR A 165 -3.30 -24.56 -20.33
N ILE A 166 -2.38 -24.89 -21.24
CA ILE A 166 -1.62 -23.93 -22.04
C ILE A 166 -2.54 -23.18 -23.01
N GLU A 167 -3.49 -23.89 -23.62
CA GLU A 167 -4.51 -23.29 -24.50
C GLU A 167 -5.41 -22.31 -23.75
N LYS A 168 -5.91 -22.71 -22.58
CA LYS A 168 -6.74 -21.82 -21.75
C LYS A 168 -5.96 -20.57 -21.35
N TRP A 169 -4.66 -20.69 -21.08
CA TRP A 169 -3.80 -19.56 -20.76
C TRP A 169 -3.59 -18.63 -21.96
N TYR A 170 -3.35 -19.17 -23.16
CA TYR A 170 -3.25 -18.42 -24.42
C TYR A 170 -4.51 -17.58 -24.70
N HIS A 171 -5.67 -18.22 -24.65
CA HIS A 171 -6.95 -17.52 -24.87
C HIS A 171 -7.25 -16.51 -23.77
N TRP A 172 -6.89 -16.81 -22.52
CA TRP A 172 -7.02 -15.85 -21.42
C TRP A 172 -6.16 -14.61 -21.66
N LEU A 173 -4.90 -14.74 -22.06
CA LEU A 173 -4.02 -13.61 -22.34
C LEU A 173 -4.53 -12.75 -23.51
N ARG A 174 -4.92 -13.37 -24.63
CA ARG A 174 -5.53 -12.65 -25.77
C ARG A 174 -6.80 -11.92 -25.37
N ARG A 175 -7.70 -12.57 -24.63
CA ARG A 175 -8.94 -11.95 -24.13
C ARG A 175 -8.69 -10.77 -23.19
N ASN A 176 -7.58 -10.78 -22.46
CA ASN A 176 -7.20 -9.70 -21.55
C ASN A 176 -6.32 -8.63 -22.22
N GLY A 177 -6.05 -8.76 -23.52
CA GLY A 177 -5.29 -7.79 -24.32
C GLY A 177 -3.83 -7.70 -23.89
N ALA A 178 -3.22 -8.82 -23.51
CA ALA A 178 -1.78 -8.88 -23.33
C ALA A 178 -1.11 -8.68 -24.70
N GLU A 179 -0.34 -7.62 -24.84
CA GLU A 179 0.35 -7.30 -26.10
C GLU A 179 1.62 -8.14 -26.25
N ARG A 180 2.26 -8.54 -25.15
CA ARG A 180 3.53 -9.27 -25.20
C ARG A 180 3.66 -10.36 -24.16
N VAL A 181 4.34 -11.44 -24.55
CA VAL A 181 4.84 -12.49 -23.66
C VAL A 181 6.32 -12.69 -23.95
N ASP A 182 7.16 -12.51 -22.94
CA ASP A 182 8.62 -12.66 -23.05
C ASP A 182 9.25 -11.84 -24.18
N GLY A 183 8.82 -10.57 -24.30
CA GLY A 183 9.33 -9.63 -25.30
C GLY A 183 8.77 -9.80 -26.73
N ARG A 184 8.06 -10.89 -27.02
CA ARG A 184 7.36 -11.14 -28.30
C ARG A 184 5.92 -10.69 -28.25
N ASP A 185 5.37 -10.25 -29.39
CA ASP A 185 3.97 -9.86 -29.51
C ASP A 185 3.07 -11.09 -29.45
N LEU A 186 2.04 -11.05 -28.61
CA LEU A 186 1.07 -12.15 -28.48
C LEU A 186 0.05 -12.17 -29.62
N ASN A 187 -0.17 -11.03 -30.27
CA ASN A 187 -1.08 -10.93 -31.41
C ASN A 187 -0.51 -11.60 -32.66
N ASP A 188 0.81 -11.56 -32.80
CA ASP A 188 1.55 -12.15 -33.91
C ASP A 188 1.88 -13.63 -33.69
N MET A 189 1.62 -14.15 -32.49
CA MET A 189 1.90 -15.53 -32.10
C MET A 189 0.65 -16.40 -32.26
N ASP A 190 0.81 -17.58 -32.85
CA ASP A 190 -0.25 -18.59 -32.89
C ASP A 190 -0.24 -19.50 -31.64
N LEU A 191 -1.26 -20.36 -31.54
CA LEU A 191 -1.43 -21.23 -30.38
C LEU A 191 -0.32 -22.30 -30.29
N ASP A 192 0.23 -22.76 -31.41
CA ASP A 192 1.26 -23.80 -31.46
C ASP A 192 2.64 -23.25 -31.12
N GLU A 193 2.98 -22.05 -31.62
CA GLU A 193 4.14 -21.28 -31.20
C GLU A 193 4.10 -20.97 -29.70
N PHE A 194 2.93 -20.57 -29.20
CA PHE A 194 2.73 -20.34 -27.78
C PHE A 194 2.88 -21.61 -26.96
N ARG A 195 2.35 -22.76 -27.42
CA ARG A 195 2.55 -24.07 -26.80
C ARG A 195 4.04 -24.44 -26.74
N GLY A 196 4.79 -24.20 -27.81
CA GLY A 196 6.23 -24.44 -27.85
C GLY A 196 6.99 -23.66 -26.77
N ILE A 197 6.68 -22.36 -26.62
CA ILE A 197 7.29 -21.49 -25.60
C ILE A 197 6.87 -21.93 -24.19
N ALA A 198 5.57 -22.18 -23.97
CA ALA A 198 5.05 -22.56 -22.66
C ALA A 198 5.61 -23.91 -22.16
N ARG A 199 5.80 -24.89 -23.06
CA ARG A 199 6.39 -26.19 -22.74
C ARG A 199 7.89 -26.09 -22.47
N TYR A 200 8.63 -25.32 -23.26
CA TYR A 200 10.08 -25.15 -23.08
C TYR A 200 10.41 -24.41 -21.77
N TRP A 201 9.60 -23.43 -21.37
CA TRP A 201 9.83 -22.56 -20.21
C TRP A 201 8.86 -22.83 -19.07
N GLY A 202 8.65 -24.10 -18.69
CA GLY A 202 7.78 -24.54 -17.59
C GLY A 202 8.07 -23.95 -16.18
N ARG A 203 8.83 -22.86 -16.08
CA ARG A 203 9.09 -22.05 -14.88
C ARG A 203 8.70 -20.56 -15.06
N MET A 204 7.94 -20.22 -16.10
CA MET A 204 7.47 -18.85 -16.35
C MET A 204 6.70 -18.30 -15.14
N PRO A 205 7.17 -17.19 -14.51
CA PRO A 205 6.47 -16.57 -13.38
C PRO A 205 5.01 -16.22 -13.68
N ALA A 206 4.70 -15.83 -14.92
CA ALA A 206 3.35 -15.50 -15.38
C ALA A 206 2.39 -16.71 -15.41
N LEU A 207 2.88 -17.90 -15.75
CA LEU A 207 2.09 -19.13 -15.82
C LEU A 207 1.82 -19.66 -14.40
N GLN A 208 2.79 -19.51 -13.49
CA GLN A 208 2.61 -19.72 -12.04
C GLN A 208 1.60 -18.74 -11.44
N GLU A 209 1.60 -17.47 -11.88
CA GLU A 209 0.60 -16.47 -11.48
C GLU A 209 -0.81 -16.81 -11.99
N TYR A 210 -0.94 -17.33 -13.21
CA TYR A 210 -2.22 -17.80 -13.76
C TYR A 210 -2.77 -19.01 -12.99
N HIS A 211 -1.95 -20.01 -12.66
CA HIS A 211 -2.39 -21.13 -11.82
C HIS A 211 -2.81 -20.68 -10.42
N LYS A 212 -2.02 -19.78 -9.83
CA LYS A 212 -2.38 -19.16 -8.55
C LYS A 212 -3.71 -18.42 -8.65
N TYR A 213 -3.96 -17.70 -9.75
CA TYR A 213 -5.23 -17.04 -10.04
C TYR A 213 -6.39 -18.04 -10.21
N LEU A 214 -6.20 -19.16 -10.92
CA LEU A 214 -7.23 -20.21 -11.08
C LEU A 214 -7.58 -20.88 -9.75
N ASP A 215 -6.58 -21.20 -8.93
CA ASP A 215 -6.79 -21.77 -7.61
C ASP A 215 -7.44 -20.75 -6.65
N ASP A 216 -7.01 -19.50 -6.73
CA ASP A 216 -7.54 -18.44 -5.89
C ASP A 216 -8.96 -17.99 -6.32
N SER A 217 -9.29 -18.03 -7.61
CA SER A 217 -10.62 -17.73 -8.16
C SER A 217 -11.65 -18.83 -7.85
N ARG A 218 -11.24 -20.10 -7.89
CA ARG A 218 -12.06 -21.23 -7.39
C ARG A 218 -12.38 -21.11 -5.90
N ASN A 219 -11.53 -20.40 -5.15
CA ASN A 219 -11.67 -20.17 -3.71
C ASN A 219 -12.13 -18.75 -3.37
N HIS A 220 -12.56 -17.94 -4.35
CA HIS A 220 -12.92 -16.54 -4.15
C HIS A 220 -13.97 -16.38 -3.04
N GLY A 221 -13.69 -15.51 -2.06
CA GLY A 221 -14.62 -15.22 -0.96
C GLY A 221 -14.92 -16.34 0.04
N PHE A 222 -14.55 -17.60 -0.20
CA PHE A 222 -14.85 -18.74 0.70
C PHE A 222 -14.06 -18.70 2.02
N GLY A 223 -12.87 -18.11 2.00
CA GLY A 223 -12.05 -17.91 3.19
C GLY A 223 -12.65 -16.91 4.19
N ARG A 224 -13.61 -16.08 3.77
CA ARG A 224 -14.16 -14.99 4.61
C ARG A 224 -14.80 -15.48 5.90
N LEU A 225 -15.38 -16.69 5.90
CA LEU A 225 -15.91 -17.37 7.10
C LEU A 225 -14.86 -17.55 8.21
N LYS A 226 -13.57 -17.50 7.86
CA LYS A 226 -12.42 -17.64 8.78
C LYS A 226 -11.64 -16.34 8.96
N ARG A 227 -12.12 -15.21 8.43
CA ARG A 227 -11.41 -13.94 8.49
C ARG A 227 -11.50 -13.35 9.90
N LEU A 228 -10.35 -12.96 10.44
CA LEU A 228 -10.22 -12.38 11.78
C LEU A 228 -9.57 -10.99 11.67
N CYS A 229 -10.05 -10.05 12.49
CA CYS A 229 -9.39 -8.76 12.68
C CYS A 229 -8.13 -8.92 13.53
N ASN A 230 -7.26 -7.92 13.51
CA ASN A 230 -5.99 -7.88 14.22
C ASN A 230 -6.18 -8.11 15.73
N GLU A 231 -7.23 -7.55 16.33
CA GLU A 231 -7.54 -7.78 17.74
C GLU A 231 -7.94 -9.23 18.04
N CYS A 232 -8.81 -9.84 17.22
CA CYS A 232 -9.15 -11.26 17.40
C CYS A 232 -7.95 -12.17 17.14
N LEU A 233 -7.06 -11.81 16.22
CA LEU A 233 -5.81 -12.55 16.00
C LEU A 233 -4.90 -12.46 17.22
N PHE A 234 -4.80 -11.28 17.84
CA PHE A 234 -4.01 -11.05 19.05
C PHE A 234 -4.56 -11.84 20.23
N GLN A 235 -5.85 -11.69 20.55
CA GLN A 235 -6.51 -12.37 21.67
C GLN A 235 -6.47 -13.90 21.56
N THR A 236 -6.42 -14.44 20.34
CA THR A 236 -6.36 -15.90 20.11
C THR A 236 -4.92 -16.43 19.98
N GLY A 237 -3.90 -15.60 20.17
CA GLY A 237 -2.49 -15.99 19.97
C GLY A 237 -2.13 -16.32 18.52
N ARG A 238 -2.99 -15.98 17.56
CA ARG A 238 -2.84 -16.28 16.11
C ARG A 238 -2.25 -15.12 15.32
N LEU A 239 -1.93 -14.02 15.98
CA LEU A 239 -1.22 -12.91 15.37
C LEU A 239 0.14 -13.44 14.90
N GLN A 240 0.32 -13.56 13.59
CA GLN A 240 1.57 -14.06 13.05
C GLN A 240 2.69 -13.11 13.45
N SER A 241 3.62 -13.57 14.30
CA SER A 241 4.95 -13.00 14.37
C SER A 241 5.51 -12.99 12.95
N ILE A 242 6.07 -11.86 12.50
CA ILE A 242 6.52 -11.71 11.12
C ILE A 242 7.61 -12.77 10.90
N LYS A 243 7.25 -13.82 10.15
CA LYS A 243 7.96 -15.12 10.00
C LYS A 243 9.44 -15.07 9.59
N ASN A 244 9.99 -13.89 9.34
CA ASN A 244 11.38 -13.70 8.92
C ASN A 244 12.26 -13.14 10.05
N GLY A 245 11.93 -13.43 11.32
CA GLY A 245 12.67 -12.86 12.44
C GLY A 245 12.59 -11.33 12.46
N ARG A 246 11.38 -10.78 12.33
CA ARG A 246 11.13 -9.34 12.38
C ARG A 246 10.15 -9.09 13.51
N ALA A 247 10.66 -8.81 14.70
CA ALA A 247 9.84 -8.70 15.89
C ALA A 247 8.90 -7.48 15.82
N GLY A 248 7.61 -7.69 16.04
CA GLY A 248 6.96 -6.92 17.10
C GLY A 248 7.43 -7.55 18.42
N LEU A 249 7.87 -6.74 19.36
CA LEU A 249 8.31 -7.23 20.66
C LEU A 249 7.11 -7.86 21.37
N ALA A 250 7.35 -8.81 22.27
CA ALA A 250 6.30 -9.52 23.00
C ALA A 250 5.33 -8.56 23.74
N LEU A 251 5.79 -7.35 24.08
CA LEU A 251 5.01 -6.33 24.79
C LEU A 251 4.27 -5.36 23.87
N THR A 252 4.64 -5.27 22.59
CA THR A 252 4.06 -4.31 21.63
C THR A 252 3.64 -5.02 20.34
N PRO A 253 2.40 -5.59 20.31
CA PRO A 253 1.88 -6.31 19.17
C PRO A 253 1.81 -5.43 17.91
N MET A 254 2.37 -5.93 16.80
CA MET A 254 2.44 -5.19 15.54
C MET A 254 2.16 -6.09 14.34
N GLN A 255 1.51 -5.55 13.31
CA GLN A 255 1.25 -6.26 12.07
C GLN A 255 1.43 -5.37 10.83
N PRO A 256 1.99 -5.90 9.72
CA PRO A 256 1.99 -5.20 8.44
C PRO A 256 0.57 -4.89 7.96
N SER A 257 0.37 -3.65 7.54
CA SER A 257 -0.87 -3.09 7.02
C SER A 257 -0.74 -2.83 5.51
N ARG A 258 -1.44 -1.81 4.99
CA ARG A 258 -1.44 -1.37 3.58
C ARG A 258 -0.06 -0.91 3.11
N ARG A 259 0.18 -1.07 1.80
CA ARG A 259 1.30 -0.44 1.11
C ARG A 259 0.80 0.87 0.51
N VAL A 260 1.44 1.99 0.87
CA VAL A 260 1.09 3.33 0.41
C VAL A 260 2.31 3.93 -0.29
N TYR A 261 2.09 4.64 -1.39
CA TYR A 261 3.14 5.35 -2.08
C TYR A 261 3.29 6.73 -1.45
N TYR A 262 4.48 7.03 -0.94
CA TYR A 262 4.83 8.35 -0.42
C TYR A 262 5.97 8.94 -1.24
N TYR A 263 5.93 10.26 -1.42
CA TYR A 263 6.94 11.01 -2.14
C TYR A 263 8.17 11.26 -1.25
N SER A 264 7.94 11.66 0.00
CA SER A 264 9.02 11.88 0.99
C SER A 264 8.89 10.99 2.23
N ALA A 265 9.96 10.85 3.01
CA ALA A 265 9.87 10.19 4.31
C ALA A 265 9.05 11.05 5.31
N LEU A 266 9.02 12.36 5.09
CA LEU A 266 8.19 13.30 5.82
C LEU A 266 6.70 12.98 5.64
N ASP A 267 6.25 12.67 4.43
CA ASP A 267 4.86 12.24 4.17
C ASP A 267 4.50 10.89 4.83
N ARG A 268 5.51 10.03 5.00
CA ARG A 268 5.34 8.74 5.66
C ARG A 268 5.13 8.93 7.17
N TRP A 269 6.00 9.70 7.81
CA TRP A 269 6.06 9.83 9.27
C TRP A 269 5.18 10.97 9.80
N LEU A 270 5.11 12.07 9.07
CA LEU A 270 4.35 13.30 9.37
C LEU A 270 3.36 13.62 8.23
N PRO A 271 2.41 12.73 7.91
CA PRO A 271 1.42 12.97 6.84
C PRO A 271 0.61 14.25 7.08
N GLY A 272 0.60 15.15 6.09
CA GLY A 272 -0.16 16.41 6.11
C GLY A 272 0.23 17.41 7.20
N PHE A 273 1.37 17.21 7.87
CA PHE A 273 1.85 18.18 8.87
C PHE A 273 2.10 19.56 8.25
N SER A 274 2.40 19.63 6.94
CA SER A 274 2.53 20.87 6.20
C SER A 274 1.27 21.72 6.18
N ASP A 275 0.10 21.12 6.39
CA ASP A 275 -1.16 21.86 6.43
C ASP A 275 -1.28 22.67 7.73
N ALA A 276 -0.64 22.18 8.80
CA ALA A 276 -0.57 22.83 10.10
C ALA A 276 0.53 23.90 10.20
N LEU A 277 1.36 24.04 9.15
CA LEU A 277 2.37 25.08 9.07
C LEU A 277 1.86 26.29 8.30
N ASP A 278 2.34 27.48 8.68
CA ASP A 278 2.15 28.73 7.97
C ASP A 278 2.94 28.70 6.65
N HIS A 279 4.19 28.22 6.70
CA HIS A 279 5.00 28.03 5.50
C HIS A 279 4.47 26.86 4.67
N LYS A 280 3.73 27.18 3.61
CA LYS A 280 3.12 26.18 2.75
C LYS A 280 4.17 25.46 1.91
N ARG A 281 4.00 24.14 1.87
CA ARG A 281 4.89 23.24 1.15
C ARG A 281 4.79 23.45 -0.37
N PRO A 282 5.92 23.51 -1.10
CA PRO A 282 5.91 23.47 -2.55
C PRO A 282 5.22 22.21 -3.07
N LEU A 283 4.26 22.35 -3.98
CA LEU A 283 3.47 21.22 -4.53
C LEU A 283 4.26 20.33 -5.53
N VAL A 284 5.56 20.57 -5.68
CA VAL A 284 6.38 19.91 -6.70
C VAL A 284 6.87 18.56 -6.19
N ARG A 285 6.82 17.54 -7.06
CA ARG A 285 7.38 16.23 -6.77
C ARG A 285 8.88 16.24 -6.99
N ILE A 286 9.62 15.93 -5.95
CA ILE A 286 11.07 15.93 -6.00
C ILE A 286 11.59 14.54 -6.32
N PRO A 287 12.35 14.40 -7.42
CA PRO A 287 13.02 13.14 -7.73
C PRO A 287 14.09 12.84 -6.68
N ARG A 288 14.30 11.55 -6.40
CA ARG A 288 15.42 11.10 -5.58
C ARG A 288 16.58 10.76 -6.50
N PHE A 289 17.76 11.29 -6.21
CA PHE A 289 18.97 10.99 -6.95
C PHE A 289 19.82 9.99 -6.17
N LEU A 290 20.04 8.82 -6.76
CA LEU A 290 21.03 7.84 -6.29
C LEU A 290 22.29 7.93 -7.19
N GLU A 291 23.38 7.28 -6.78
CA GLU A 291 24.58 7.15 -7.62
C GLU A 291 24.28 6.51 -8.98
N SER A 292 23.26 5.63 -9.03
CA SER A 292 22.79 4.97 -10.25
C SER A 292 21.81 5.78 -11.11
N GLY A 293 21.49 7.03 -10.74
CA GLY A 293 20.53 7.90 -11.44
C GLY A 293 19.24 8.18 -10.64
N PRO A 294 18.26 8.89 -11.23
CA PRO A 294 17.01 9.21 -10.57
C PRO A 294 16.18 7.93 -10.41
N VAL A 295 15.69 7.72 -9.20
CA VAL A 295 14.74 6.65 -8.88
C VAL A 295 13.31 7.19 -8.91
N PRO A 296 12.29 6.32 -9.04
CA PRO A 296 10.89 6.73 -9.09
C PRO A 296 10.53 7.74 -7.97
N PHE A 297 9.75 8.77 -8.33
CA PHE A 297 9.30 9.85 -7.44
C PHE A 297 8.63 9.37 -6.15
N SER A 298 8.09 8.16 -6.14
CA SER A 298 7.43 7.55 -4.99
C SER A 298 7.86 6.09 -4.84
N GLU A 299 8.25 5.70 -3.63
CA GLU A 299 8.48 4.30 -3.28
C GLU A 299 7.25 3.73 -2.56
N PRO A 300 6.93 2.44 -2.74
CA PRO A 300 5.87 1.79 -1.98
C PRO A 300 6.33 1.50 -0.55
N TRP A 301 5.66 2.11 0.42
CA TRP A 301 5.92 1.94 1.84
C TRP A 301 4.92 1.00 2.48
N THR A 302 5.40 -0.03 3.17
CA THR A 302 4.54 -0.85 4.05
C THR A 302 4.28 -0.07 5.33
N LEU A 303 3.02 0.25 5.58
CA LEU A 303 2.57 0.76 6.88
C LEU A 303 2.40 -0.40 7.86
N TYR A 304 2.46 -0.08 9.15
CA TYR A 304 2.32 -1.05 10.23
C TYR A 304 1.23 -0.58 11.19
N MET A 305 0.38 -1.50 11.63
CA MET A 305 -0.53 -1.27 12.76
C MET A 305 0.13 -1.80 14.03
N VAL A 306 0.06 -1.03 15.10
CA VAL A 306 0.55 -1.36 16.43
C VAL A 306 -0.59 -1.27 17.43
N ARG A 307 -0.72 -2.26 18.29
CA ARG A 307 -1.65 -2.21 19.42
C ARG A 307 -1.04 -1.36 20.52
N CYS A 308 -1.66 -0.22 20.82
CA CYS A 308 -1.22 0.64 21.91
C CYS A 308 -1.43 -0.07 23.25
N SER A 309 -0.42 -0.09 24.11
CA SER A 309 -0.52 -0.66 25.46
C SER A 309 -1.37 0.18 26.42
N GLY A 310 -1.64 1.45 26.09
CA GLY A 310 -2.38 2.39 26.96
C GLY A 310 -3.88 2.39 26.72
N CYS A 311 -4.31 2.47 25.45
CA CYS A 311 -5.72 2.46 25.07
C CYS A 311 -6.18 1.15 24.44
N GLU A 312 -5.28 0.17 24.27
CA GLU A 312 -5.57 -1.13 23.68
C GLU A 312 -6.09 -1.11 22.24
N GLN A 313 -6.01 0.05 21.58
CA GLN A 313 -6.44 0.21 20.19
C GLN A 313 -5.28 -0.02 19.22
N TRP A 314 -5.61 -0.60 18.07
CA TRP A 314 -4.70 -0.67 16.93
C TRP A 314 -4.62 0.70 16.25
N LYS A 315 -3.42 1.27 16.23
CA LYS A 315 -3.11 2.55 15.58
C LYS A 315 -1.94 2.37 14.62
N GLU A 316 -1.78 3.28 13.68
CA GLU A 316 -0.64 3.21 12.77
C GLU A 316 0.66 3.53 13.51
N LEU A 317 1.75 2.87 13.13
CA LEU A 317 3.06 3.02 13.80
C LEU A 317 3.53 4.48 13.95
N ARG A 318 3.20 5.34 12.99
CA ARG A 318 3.54 6.78 13.03
C ARG A 318 2.86 7.57 14.13
N THR A 319 1.79 7.04 14.74
CA THR A 319 1.16 7.65 15.92
C THR A 319 1.91 7.32 17.21
N PHE A 320 3.05 6.64 17.11
CA PHE A 320 3.93 6.30 18.22
C PHE A 320 5.25 7.04 18.05
N ARG A 321 5.83 7.49 19.16
CA ARG A 321 7.14 8.13 19.16
C ARG A 321 8.20 7.04 19.07
N LEU A 322 8.88 6.98 17.92
CA LEU A 322 10.02 6.11 17.70
C LEU A 322 11.21 7.00 17.43
N SER A 323 12.38 6.69 18.00
CA SER A 323 13.66 7.33 17.65
C SER A 323 14.14 6.91 16.25
N VAL A 324 13.24 6.85 15.29
CA VAL A 324 13.45 6.33 13.95
C VAL A 324 12.97 7.35 12.93
N CYS A 325 13.93 7.96 12.24
CA CYS A 325 13.70 8.83 11.09
C CYS A 325 14.19 8.22 9.76
N GLY A 326 14.80 7.03 9.81
CA GLY A 326 15.38 6.39 8.63
C GLY A 326 14.33 6.08 7.57
N ALA A 327 14.50 6.60 6.34
CA ALA A 327 13.50 6.44 5.30
C ALA A 327 13.15 4.97 5.10
N ARG A 328 14.12 4.06 4.98
CA ARG A 328 13.89 2.62 4.74
C ARG A 328 13.67 1.79 6.00
N TRP A 329 13.42 2.42 7.15
CA TRP A 329 13.22 1.65 8.36
C TRP A 329 12.00 0.74 8.24
N SER A 330 12.21 -0.50 8.64
CA SER A 330 11.20 -1.52 8.85
C SER A 330 11.58 -2.25 10.13
N PRO A 331 10.60 -2.74 10.91
CA PRO A 331 10.91 -3.52 12.10
C PRO A 331 11.68 -4.77 11.69
N VAL A 332 12.91 -4.88 12.17
CA VAL A 332 13.76 -6.08 12.11
C VAL A 332 14.07 -6.47 13.56
N LYS A 333 14.26 -7.77 13.82
CA LYS A 333 14.53 -8.37 15.14
C LYS A 333 15.35 -7.45 16.06
N ALA A 334 14.97 -7.46 17.33
CA ALA A 334 15.87 -7.12 18.43
C ALA A 334 17.24 -7.78 18.19
N GLY A 335 18.30 -6.99 18.20
CA GLY A 335 19.68 -7.46 18.36
C GLY A 335 20.54 -7.59 17.12
N THR A 336 20.04 -7.96 15.93
CA THR A 336 20.94 -8.26 14.79
C THR A 336 20.32 -7.89 13.44
N GLY A 337 20.48 -6.63 13.04
CA GLY A 337 20.00 -6.18 11.75
C GLY A 337 20.47 -4.77 11.46
N LEU A 338 21.77 -4.63 11.18
CA LEU A 338 22.34 -3.48 10.49
C LEU A 338 21.54 -3.18 9.21
N ASN A 339 20.49 -2.36 9.30
CA ASN A 339 20.34 -1.34 8.28
C ASN A 339 21.46 -0.34 8.57
N ARG A 340 22.49 -0.31 7.71
CA ARG A 340 23.69 0.55 7.81
C ARG A 340 23.39 2.07 7.96
N HIS A 341 22.14 2.48 8.09
CA HIS A 341 21.70 3.88 8.07
C HIS A 341 20.71 4.25 9.19
N THR A 342 20.50 3.40 10.21
CA THR A 342 19.70 3.77 11.39
C THR A 342 20.57 3.66 12.63
N ARG A 343 21.01 4.81 13.16
CA ARG A 343 21.53 4.93 14.53
C ARG A 343 20.38 4.58 15.49
N GLY A 344 20.58 3.62 16.38
CA GLY A 344 19.67 3.32 17.51
C GLY A 344 18.89 2.01 17.41
N SER A 345 18.88 1.26 18.52
CA SER A 345 17.91 0.21 18.80
C SER A 345 16.53 0.86 18.99
N VAL A 346 15.52 0.37 18.27
CA VAL A 346 14.15 0.87 18.43
C VAL A 346 13.52 0.14 19.59
N GLN A 347 13.39 0.81 20.73
CA GLN A 347 12.63 0.28 21.85
C GLN A 347 11.14 0.55 21.59
N LEU A 348 10.45 -0.46 21.06
CA LEU A 348 8.99 -0.43 20.89
C LEU A 348 8.26 -0.82 22.18
N ASP A 349 8.96 -1.40 23.16
CA ASP A 349 8.38 -1.85 24.42
C ASP A 349 7.91 -0.65 25.24
N GLY A 350 6.64 -0.69 25.65
CA GLY A 350 6.02 0.41 26.41
C GLY A 350 5.60 1.62 25.57
N ALA A 351 5.82 1.61 24.25
CA ALA A 351 5.47 2.74 23.39
C ALA A 351 3.96 3.04 23.45
N ARG A 352 3.64 4.31 23.72
CA ARG A 352 2.26 4.84 23.75
C ARG A 352 1.94 5.56 22.45
N CYS A 353 0.68 5.52 22.04
CA CYS A 353 0.23 6.39 20.96
C CYS A 353 0.20 7.87 21.42
N HIS A 354 0.18 8.83 20.49
CA HIS A 354 0.19 10.27 20.79
C HIS A 354 -0.81 10.66 21.89
N ALA A 355 -2.08 10.26 21.75
CA ALA A 355 -3.12 10.57 22.73
C ALA A 355 -2.84 9.97 24.12
N CYS A 356 -2.35 8.72 24.19
CA CYS A 356 -2.00 8.10 25.46
C CYS A 356 -0.76 8.76 26.07
N PHE A 357 0.26 9.10 25.27
CA PHE A 357 1.45 9.77 25.75
C PHE A 357 1.12 11.15 26.31
N ALA A 358 0.34 11.96 25.59
CA ALA A 358 -0.07 13.29 26.03
C ALA A 358 -0.94 13.23 27.31
N LYS A 359 -1.81 12.22 27.43
CA LYS A 359 -2.59 11.99 28.66
C LYS A 359 -1.72 11.63 29.86
N GLU A 360 -0.66 10.85 29.64
CA GLU A 360 0.22 10.34 30.71
C GLU A 360 1.29 11.36 31.13
N ASN A 361 1.80 12.17 30.19
CA ASN A 361 2.96 13.05 30.38
C ASN A 361 2.63 14.54 30.29
N GLY A 362 1.40 14.92 29.93
CA GLY A 362 1.02 16.29 29.63
C GLY A 362 1.28 16.67 28.16
N THR A 363 0.59 17.70 27.70
CA THR A 363 0.70 18.22 26.33
C THR A 363 2.01 18.93 26.06
N GLU A 364 2.61 19.57 27.08
CA GLU A 364 3.88 20.28 26.99
C GLU A 364 5.03 19.31 26.68
N LYS A 365 5.24 18.30 27.52
CA LYS A 365 6.25 17.25 27.29
C LYS A 365 6.00 16.45 26.01
N PHE A 366 4.73 16.28 25.62
CA PHE A 366 4.40 15.71 24.32
C PHE A 366 4.85 16.60 23.16
N GLY A 367 4.71 17.92 23.29
CA GLY A 367 5.21 18.91 22.34
C GLY A 367 6.73 18.82 22.20
N GLU A 368 7.47 18.82 23.29
CA GLU A 368 8.94 18.70 23.29
C GLU A 368 9.42 17.45 22.53
N GLU A 369 8.88 16.29 22.86
CA GLU A 369 9.22 15.02 22.20
C GLU A 369 8.82 15.01 20.72
N LEU A 370 7.69 15.65 20.39
CA LEU A 370 7.21 15.75 19.03
C LEU A 370 8.08 16.69 18.18
N ILE A 371 8.54 17.82 18.74
CA ILE A 371 9.50 18.72 18.07
C ILE A 371 10.82 18.01 17.84
N ARG A 372 11.33 17.29 18.85
CA ARG A 372 12.58 16.52 18.74
C ARG A 372 12.48 15.52 17.60
N TRP A 373 11.45 14.67 17.61
CA TRP A 373 11.26 13.65 16.59
C TRP A 373 10.98 14.24 15.19
N ALA A 374 10.10 15.25 15.09
CA ALA A 374 9.83 15.90 13.81
C ALA A 374 11.07 16.60 13.25
N GLY A 375 11.86 17.22 14.12
CA GLY A 375 13.17 17.77 13.81
C GLY A 375 14.10 16.73 13.19
N GLU A 376 14.27 15.56 13.81
CA GLU A 376 15.08 14.48 13.26
C GLU A 376 14.62 14.01 11.87
N VAL A 377 13.30 13.97 11.63
CA VAL A 377 12.74 13.62 10.31
C VAL A 377 13.03 14.71 9.28
N ILE A 378 12.88 15.98 9.65
CA ILE A 378 13.16 17.14 8.79
C ILE A 378 14.65 17.22 8.48
N ASP A 379 15.53 17.05 9.47
CA ASP A 379 16.98 17.11 9.32
C ASP A 379 17.49 16.02 8.34
N GLU A 380 16.95 14.80 8.43
CA GLU A 380 17.25 13.75 7.45
C GLU A 380 16.72 14.09 6.04
N GLN A 381 15.59 14.82 5.92
CA GLN A 381 15.15 15.32 4.61
C GLN A 381 16.05 16.45 4.11
N LEU A 382 16.46 17.40 4.95
CA LEU A 382 17.38 18.48 4.60
C LEU A 382 18.67 17.92 4.04
N ARG A 383 19.27 16.94 4.72
CA ARG A 383 20.49 16.25 4.25
C ARG A 383 20.30 15.59 2.89
N ARG A 384 19.15 14.93 2.64
CA ARG A 384 18.84 14.30 1.35
C ARG A 384 18.68 15.31 0.23
N HIS A 385 18.00 16.42 0.49
CA HIS A 385 17.79 17.45 -0.51
C HIS A 385 19.09 18.23 -0.79
N LEU A 386 19.94 18.41 0.22
CA LEU A 386 21.29 18.95 0.03
C LEU A 386 22.13 18.08 -0.92
N LEU A 387 22.11 16.75 -0.71
CA LEU A 387 22.77 15.79 -1.60
C LEU A 387 22.16 15.80 -3.01
N ALA A 388 20.85 16.02 -3.15
CA ALA A 388 20.17 16.14 -4.44
C ALA A 388 20.56 17.43 -5.18
N LEU A 389 20.65 18.56 -4.47
CA LEU A 389 21.14 19.82 -5.03
C LEU A 389 22.58 19.69 -5.52
N SER A 390 23.45 19.05 -4.74
CA SER A 390 24.86 18.85 -5.13
C SER A 390 25.06 17.76 -6.19
N TRP A 391 24.03 16.96 -6.51
CA TRP A 391 24.18 15.77 -7.34
C TRP A 391 24.62 16.10 -8.78
N GLY A 392 23.97 17.06 -9.44
CA GLY A 392 24.33 17.45 -10.81
C GLY A 392 25.73 18.05 -10.88
N TYR A 393 26.09 18.89 -9.88
CA TYR A 393 27.44 19.42 -9.74
C TYR A 393 28.49 18.33 -9.58
N ARG A 394 28.25 17.33 -8.72
CA ARG A 394 29.11 16.15 -8.55
C ARG A 394 29.26 15.40 -9.88
N ARG A 395 28.16 15.23 -10.61
CA ARG A 395 28.13 14.51 -11.88
C ARG A 395 28.95 15.22 -12.95
N LEU A 396 28.84 16.55 -13.06
CA LEU A 396 29.61 17.37 -14.00
C LEU A 396 31.11 17.43 -13.64
N LYS A 397 31.44 17.42 -12.33
CA LYS A 397 32.84 17.31 -11.86
C LYS A 397 33.46 15.94 -12.14
N ALA A 398 32.68 14.86 -12.09
CA ALA A 398 33.17 13.51 -12.35
C ALA A 398 33.66 13.36 -13.80
N LYS A 399 34.92 12.93 -13.98
CA LYS A 399 35.60 12.75 -15.29
C LYS A 399 35.10 11.54 -16.10
N ARG A 400 33.79 11.37 -16.28
CA ARG A 400 33.18 10.36 -17.18
C ARG A 400 32.71 11.03 -18.48
N PRO A 401 32.59 10.31 -19.62
CA PRO A 401 32.59 10.92 -20.94
C PRO A 401 31.48 11.96 -21.02
N ARG A 402 31.91 13.22 -21.00
CA ARG A 402 31.02 14.35 -21.13
C ARG A 402 30.42 14.24 -22.54
N PRO A 403 29.14 14.60 -22.76
CA PRO A 403 28.71 15.01 -24.10
C PRO A 403 29.68 16.08 -24.63
N ALA A 404 29.57 16.54 -25.87
CA ALA A 404 30.46 17.56 -26.46
C ALA A 404 30.45 18.96 -25.76
N ILE A 405 30.16 19.01 -24.47
CA ILE A 405 30.35 20.12 -23.53
C ILE A 405 31.84 20.39 -23.38
N ARG A 406 32.23 21.64 -23.61
CA ARG A 406 33.60 22.12 -23.45
C ARG A 406 34.05 21.87 -22.01
N VAL A 407 34.99 20.93 -21.84
CA VAL A 407 35.50 20.52 -20.53
C VAL A 407 35.99 21.73 -19.71
N GLN A 408 36.59 22.69 -20.40
CA GLN A 408 37.09 23.95 -19.82
C GLN A 408 35.97 24.82 -19.25
N GLU A 409 34.87 25.00 -19.98
CA GLU A 409 33.73 25.82 -19.57
C GLU A 409 33.04 25.25 -18.31
N VAL A 410 32.86 23.92 -18.27
CA VAL A 410 32.38 23.22 -17.06
C VAL A 410 33.32 23.46 -15.89
N ASN A 411 34.63 23.36 -16.11
CA ASN A 411 35.60 23.50 -15.03
C ASN A 411 35.64 24.93 -14.48
N GLU A 412 35.50 25.95 -15.34
CA GLU A 412 35.42 27.36 -14.92
C GLU A 412 34.15 27.64 -14.10
N ILE A 413 32.98 27.22 -14.58
CA ILE A 413 31.71 27.39 -13.83
C ILE A 413 31.80 26.70 -12.46
N LEU A 414 32.40 25.50 -12.41
CA LEU A 414 32.46 24.65 -11.22
C LEU A 414 33.66 24.89 -10.30
N LYS A 415 34.56 25.83 -10.63
CA LYS A 415 35.82 26.08 -9.92
C LYS A 415 35.61 26.26 -8.42
N ASP A 416 34.66 27.11 -8.03
CA ASP A 416 34.34 27.40 -6.61
C ASP A 416 33.07 26.70 -6.11
N VAL A 417 32.61 25.64 -6.80
CA VAL A 417 31.44 24.87 -6.36
C VAL A 417 31.86 23.83 -5.33
N HIS A 418 31.60 24.07 -4.05
CA HIS A 418 31.76 23.04 -3.01
C HIS A 418 30.67 21.97 -3.15
N LEU A 419 30.98 20.68 -2.94
CA LEU A 419 29.97 19.60 -2.96
C LEU A 419 29.44 19.35 -1.56
N ALA A 420 28.21 18.84 -1.42
CA ALA A 420 27.56 18.64 -0.12
C ALA A 420 28.38 17.82 0.90
N GLU A 421 29.30 16.97 0.46
CA GLU A 421 30.19 16.17 1.31
C GLU A 421 31.30 17.01 1.96
N ASP A 422 31.64 18.15 1.36
CA ASP A 422 32.76 19.02 1.73
C ASP A 422 32.30 20.27 2.49
N VAL A 423 31.00 20.41 2.75
CA VAL A 423 30.41 21.64 3.31
C VAL A 423 30.30 21.54 4.83
N ASP A 424 30.94 22.48 5.51
CA ASP A 424 30.73 22.73 6.94
C ASP A 424 29.25 23.08 7.20
N ALA A 425 28.66 22.47 8.23
CA ALA A 425 27.30 22.72 8.68
C ALA A 425 27.01 24.22 8.85
N ALA A 426 27.98 25.01 9.31
CA ALA A 426 27.85 26.46 9.50
C ALA A 426 27.72 27.24 8.18
N LYS A 427 28.21 26.70 7.06
CA LYS A 427 28.27 27.37 5.75
C LYS A 427 27.29 26.82 4.73
N VAL A 428 26.43 25.87 5.12
CA VAL A 428 25.50 25.19 4.20
C VAL A 428 24.62 26.18 3.43
N ASP A 429 24.09 27.20 4.11
CA ASP A 429 23.24 28.21 3.50
C ASP A 429 23.95 29.02 2.41
N GLU A 430 25.17 29.46 2.69
CA GLU A 430 25.98 30.22 1.74
C GLU A 430 26.31 29.39 0.51
N VAL A 431 26.66 28.11 0.72
CA VAL A 431 26.97 27.20 -0.37
C VAL A 431 25.75 26.91 -1.23
N VAL A 432 24.57 26.67 -0.64
CA VAL A 432 23.32 26.47 -1.39
C VAL A 432 22.95 27.72 -2.20
N LYS A 433 23.09 28.92 -1.62
CA LYS A 433 22.90 30.20 -2.36
C LYS A 433 23.89 30.34 -3.51
N GLY A 434 25.14 29.95 -3.30
CA GLY A 434 26.17 29.90 -4.35
C GLY A 434 25.81 28.94 -5.49
N TRP A 435 25.29 27.76 -5.17
CA TRP A 435 24.77 26.81 -6.15
C TRP A 435 23.60 27.38 -6.95
N ILE A 436 22.66 28.07 -6.31
CA ILE A 436 21.53 28.70 -7.00
C ILE A 436 22.01 29.80 -7.94
N THR A 437 23.00 30.58 -7.52
CA THR A 437 23.58 31.67 -8.34
C THR A 437 24.30 31.12 -9.58
N LYS A 438 24.99 29.97 -9.46
CA LYS A 438 25.71 29.34 -10.58
C LYS A 438 24.83 28.50 -11.50
N TYR A 439 23.66 28.06 -11.02
CA TYR A 439 22.78 27.16 -11.76
C TYR A 439 22.34 27.68 -13.15
N PRO A 440 21.99 28.97 -13.36
CA PRO A 440 21.64 29.47 -14.69
C PRO A 440 22.74 29.25 -15.75
N GLN A 441 24.01 29.41 -15.36
CA GLN A 441 25.14 29.16 -16.25
C GLN A 441 25.23 27.67 -16.64
N VAL A 442 25.07 26.78 -15.66
CA VAL A 442 25.03 25.33 -15.90
C VAL A 442 23.85 24.93 -16.78
N LYS A 443 22.66 25.51 -16.55
CA LYS A 443 21.47 25.23 -17.34
C LYS A 443 21.65 25.67 -18.80
N ASN A 444 22.13 26.88 -19.05
CA ASN A 444 22.34 27.39 -20.40
C ASN A 444 23.37 26.53 -21.16
N MET A 445 24.50 26.22 -20.52
CA MET A 445 25.50 25.32 -21.07
C MET A 445 24.91 23.94 -21.41
N TRP A 446 24.06 23.39 -20.53
CA TRP A 446 23.39 22.11 -20.76
C TRP A 446 22.40 22.17 -21.92
N ASP A 447 21.59 23.22 -22.01
CA ASP A 447 20.62 23.43 -23.09
C ASP A 447 21.31 23.60 -24.45
N GLU A 448 22.44 24.32 -24.51
CA GLU A 448 23.26 24.44 -25.72
C GLU A 448 23.86 23.11 -26.16
N ALA A 449 24.37 22.32 -25.22
CA ALA A 449 24.91 21.00 -25.51
C ALA A 449 23.81 20.06 -26.05
N ARG A 450 22.60 20.16 -25.49
CA ARG A 450 21.42 19.41 -25.93
C ARG A 450 20.97 19.81 -27.34
N ALA A 451 21.06 21.09 -27.69
CA ALA A 451 20.71 21.58 -29.02
C ALA A 451 21.70 21.13 -30.10
N ARG A 452 22.97 20.88 -29.74
CA ARG A 452 24.04 20.50 -30.69
C ARG A 452 24.19 18.99 -30.90
N ASP A 453 23.78 18.16 -29.94
CA ASP A 453 23.99 16.70 -29.97
C ASP A 453 22.70 15.97 -30.39
N THR A 454 22.67 15.46 -31.63
CA THR A 454 21.57 14.64 -32.18
C THR A 454 21.77 13.14 -31.96
N SER A 455 22.80 12.72 -31.23
CA SER A 455 23.22 11.31 -31.13
C SER A 455 22.71 10.57 -29.88
N ARG A 456 22.91 9.24 -29.84
CA ARG A 456 22.54 8.34 -28.73
C ARG A 456 23.28 8.62 -27.40
N SER A 457 24.22 9.57 -27.35
CA SER A 457 24.99 9.97 -26.16
C SER A 457 24.10 10.58 -25.06
N LEU A 458 23.16 11.46 -25.41
CA LEU A 458 22.24 12.13 -24.47
C LEU A 458 21.21 11.16 -23.85
N ILE A 459 20.88 10.06 -24.53
CA ILE A 459 20.01 9.00 -24.00
C ILE A 459 20.62 8.38 -22.72
N ARG A 460 21.94 8.45 -22.53
CA ARG A 460 22.64 7.97 -21.33
C ARG A 460 22.67 8.98 -20.18
N GLU A 461 22.27 10.23 -20.38
CA GLU A 461 22.32 11.30 -19.36
C GLU A 461 20.94 11.85 -18.95
N ALA A 462 19.85 11.12 -19.22
CA ALA A 462 18.48 11.46 -18.77
C ALA A 462 18.37 11.79 -17.26
N SER A 463 19.34 11.35 -16.47
CA SER A 463 19.46 11.67 -15.05
C SER A 463 19.82 13.14 -14.77
N LEU A 464 20.69 13.71 -15.59
CA LEU A 464 21.14 15.10 -15.49
C LEU A 464 20.08 16.05 -16.05
N ASP A 465 19.36 15.66 -17.11
CA ASP A 465 18.16 16.38 -17.57
C ASP A 465 17.14 16.57 -16.44
N VAL A 466 16.80 15.49 -15.74
CA VAL A 466 15.87 15.54 -14.60
C VAL A 466 16.39 16.43 -13.49
N TRP A 467 17.70 16.43 -13.23
CA TRP A 467 18.29 17.34 -12.25
C TRP A 467 18.21 18.80 -12.69
N VAL A 468 18.60 19.10 -13.93
CA VAL A 468 18.54 20.46 -14.48
C VAL A 468 17.10 20.95 -14.43
N GLU A 469 16.12 20.21 -14.97
CA GLU A 469 14.71 20.62 -14.98
C GLU A 469 14.09 20.79 -13.58
N ARG A 470 14.64 20.14 -12.55
CA ARG A 470 14.06 20.12 -11.20
C ARG A 470 14.87 20.87 -10.16
N PHE A 471 16.04 21.42 -10.51
CA PHE A 471 16.95 22.07 -9.56
C PHE A 471 16.25 23.11 -8.69
N GLN A 472 15.52 24.05 -9.30
CA GLN A 472 14.82 25.10 -8.56
C GLN A 472 13.79 24.52 -7.58
N ALA A 473 13.01 23.52 -8.02
CA ALA A 473 12.04 22.87 -7.16
C ALA A 473 12.68 22.11 -5.98
N ILE A 474 13.89 21.55 -6.17
CA ILE A 474 14.65 20.93 -5.09
C ILE A 474 15.11 22.01 -4.10
N ALA A 475 15.56 23.16 -4.59
CA ALA A 475 16.03 24.29 -3.78
C ALA A 475 14.89 24.91 -2.97
N ASP A 476 13.76 25.21 -3.60
CA ASP A 476 12.56 25.76 -2.95
C ASP A 476 12.09 24.87 -1.81
N TYR A 477 12.11 23.55 -2.02
CA TYR A 477 11.72 22.59 -0.99
C TYR A 477 12.76 22.48 0.14
N TRP A 478 14.05 22.63 -0.17
CA TRP A 478 15.09 22.67 0.85
C TRP A 478 14.93 23.89 1.76
N PHE A 479 14.64 25.08 1.20
CA PHE A 479 14.33 26.27 2.00
C PHE A 479 13.02 26.12 2.78
N TRP A 480 12.00 25.51 2.18
CA TRP A 480 10.77 25.20 2.91
C TRP A 480 11.02 24.28 4.09
N LEU A 481 11.85 23.23 3.95
CA LEU A 481 12.20 22.35 5.07
C LEU A 481 12.91 23.11 6.20
N LYS A 482 13.78 24.07 5.87
CA LYS A 482 14.41 24.95 6.87
C LYS A 482 13.39 25.82 7.59
N ALA A 483 12.55 26.52 6.85
CA ALA A 483 11.50 27.35 7.43
C ALA A 483 10.55 26.53 8.30
N ALA A 484 10.17 25.32 7.84
CA ALA A 484 9.38 24.37 8.62
C ALA A 484 10.10 23.95 9.91
N ARG A 485 11.42 23.74 9.89
CA ARG A 485 12.22 23.37 11.07
C ARG A 485 12.21 24.47 12.13
N GLU A 486 12.35 25.72 11.70
CA GLU A 486 12.31 26.91 12.56
C GLU A 486 10.89 27.12 13.11
N GLU A 487 9.87 26.99 12.26
CA GLU A 487 8.48 27.18 12.64
C GLU A 487 8.02 26.17 13.71
N ILE A 488 8.38 24.89 13.59
CA ILE A 488 8.00 23.89 14.60
C ILE A 488 8.67 24.15 15.96
N GLN A 489 9.81 24.85 16.00
CA GLN A 489 10.47 25.25 17.25
C GLN A 489 9.76 26.47 17.87
N GLN A 490 9.33 27.42 17.04
CA GLN A 490 8.67 28.65 17.49
C GLN A 490 7.20 28.44 17.88
N LYS A 491 6.50 27.52 17.19
CA LYS A 491 5.05 27.28 17.34
C LYS A 491 4.75 25.80 17.61
N PRO A 492 5.20 25.25 18.75
CA PRO A 492 4.98 23.83 19.06
C PRO A 492 3.50 23.45 19.17
N GLY A 493 2.64 24.40 19.55
CA GLY A 493 1.19 24.20 19.69
C GLY A 493 0.52 23.70 18.40
N HIS A 494 0.91 24.23 17.24
CA HIS A 494 0.36 23.79 15.94
C HIS A 494 0.68 22.32 15.66
N LEU A 495 1.88 21.89 16.04
CA LEU A 495 2.34 20.52 15.83
C LEU A 495 1.64 19.55 16.79
N VAL A 496 1.42 19.96 18.04
CA VAL A 496 0.64 19.19 19.03
C VAL A 496 -0.81 19.05 18.59
N ASP A 497 -1.45 20.14 18.15
CA ASP A 497 -2.82 20.13 17.65
C ASP A 497 -2.95 19.22 16.42
N TRP A 498 -2.03 19.34 15.45
CA TRP A 498 -1.97 18.41 14.32
C TRP A 498 -1.84 16.95 14.76
N ALA A 499 -1.01 16.65 15.75
CA ALA A 499 -0.75 15.27 16.16
C ALA A 499 -1.90 14.63 16.97
N LEU A 500 -2.72 15.43 17.67
CA LEU A 500 -3.82 14.99 18.51
C LEU A 500 -5.19 15.10 17.82
N ASN A 501 -5.41 16.18 17.08
CA ASN A 501 -6.69 16.57 16.47
C ASN A 501 -6.63 16.58 14.94
N GLY A 502 -5.45 16.45 14.35
CA GLY A 502 -5.28 16.41 12.90
C GLY A 502 -6.15 15.32 12.26
N ARG A 503 -6.64 15.64 11.06
CA ARG A 503 -7.55 14.80 10.30
C ARG A 503 -7.04 13.37 10.20
N ASP A 504 -7.98 12.43 10.32
CA ASP A 504 -7.69 11.01 10.16
C ASP A 504 -7.07 10.78 8.78
N TYR A 505 -5.80 10.36 8.76
CA TYR A 505 -4.81 10.63 7.71
C TYR A 505 -5.09 10.06 6.30
N GLU A 506 -6.20 9.35 6.11
CA GLU A 506 -6.64 8.91 4.78
C GLU A 506 -7.21 10.07 3.95
N GLU A 507 -7.52 11.24 4.52
CA GLU A 507 -7.83 12.45 3.74
C GLU A 507 -6.59 13.07 3.06
N LEU A 508 -5.41 12.87 3.63
CA LEU A 508 -4.19 13.58 3.22
C LEU A 508 -3.35 12.81 2.18
N ALA A 509 -3.58 11.51 2.02
CA ALA A 509 -2.88 10.69 1.02
C ALA A 509 -3.39 10.91 -0.43
N VAL A 510 -4.31 11.86 -0.65
CA VAL A 510 -5.22 11.89 -1.82
C VAL A 510 -5.00 13.04 -2.78
N THR A 511 -4.10 13.99 -2.55
CA THR A 511 -3.85 15.02 -3.57
C THR A 511 -2.94 14.49 -4.68
N LYS A 512 -3.49 13.68 -5.58
CA LYS A 512 -3.09 13.77 -6.99
C LYS A 512 -3.51 15.18 -7.42
N PRO A 513 -2.60 16.07 -7.84
CA PRO A 513 -3.03 17.28 -8.51
C PRO A 513 -3.91 16.85 -9.68
N LYS A 514 -5.13 17.40 -9.77
CA LYS A 514 -6.00 17.22 -10.94
C LYS A 514 -5.13 17.51 -12.15
N ARG A 515 -4.86 16.50 -12.99
CA ARG A 515 -4.27 16.74 -14.31
C ARG A 515 -5.28 17.62 -15.05
N LYS A 516 -5.07 18.93 -15.08
CA LYS A 516 -5.60 19.74 -16.18
C LYS A 516 -4.96 19.15 -17.42
N ARG A 517 -5.71 18.33 -18.16
CA ARG A 517 -5.35 17.98 -19.53
C ARG A 517 -5.46 19.29 -20.32
N SER A 518 -4.36 20.05 -20.37
CA SER A 518 -4.17 21.01 -21.45
C SER A 518 -3.93 20.18 -22.70
N TYR A 519 -5.00 19.87 -23.43
CA TYR A 519 -4.87 19.52 -24.83
C TYR A 519 -4.31 20.76 -25.52
N VAL A 520 -3.01 20.76 -25.78
CA VAL A 520 -2.44 21.64 -26.79
C VAL A 520 -2.91 21.05 -28.11
N ALA A 521 -3.83 21.75 -28.77
CA ALA A 521 -4.23 21.43 -30.13
C ALA A 521 -2.98 21.57 -31.01
N SER A 522 -2.59 20.47 -31.66
CA SER A 522 -1.66 20.53 -32.79
C SER A 522 -2.30 21.38 -33.89
N PRO A 523 -1.58 22.34 -34.50
CA PRO A 523 -2.12 23.09 -35.62
C PRO A 523 -2.22 22.15 -36.82
N THR A 524 -3.45 22.01 -37.33
CA THR A 524 -3.77 21.39 -38.60
C THR A 524 -2.96 22.07 -39.70
N ARG A 525 -2.15 21.32 -40.44
CA ARG A 525 -1.54 21.81 -41.69
C ARG A 525 -2.66 22.01 -42.72
N MET A 526 -2.77 23.22 -43.25
CA MET A 526 -3.29 23.44 -44.62
C MET A 526 -2.18 23.11 -45.61
#